data_AF-A0AAW1JJW6-F1
#
_entry.id   AF-A0AAW1JJW6-F1
#
_cell.length_a   1.000
_cell.length_b   1.000
_cell.length_c   1.000
_cell.angle_alpha   90.00
_cell.angle_beta   90.00
_cell.angle_gamma   90.00
#
_symmetry.space_group_name_H-M   'P 1'
#
loop_
_entity.id
_entity.type
_entity.pdbx_description
1 polymer ?
#
loop_
_entity_poly.entity_id
_entity_poly.type
_entity_poly.pdbx_seq_one_letter_code
_entity_poly.pdbx_strand_id
1 'polypeptide(L)'
;MEIQGRNERVIKNLYESLKPIIWVLSVEGVFKQQLTIHSLTGFAIDRDGHVMTCAHGGWQKWSGVTIKARPLCGTDGFEFEATVVNVRLKNDMCLLKIPTTFKAYGRFGSGNLEIGENVMTIGHPNDCVGSGVVGQVVYPCTADANFAYDDFHTCDTYMCDSMMYTPDYRIMGHFWNYQYLRSVKPPPIFEKNLQANLPVIQCSGLVGGAGSSGAPIFNLRGEIVGMLAMGFGGYEIGLHVTGLKKFIQASLGLPIEVPGGSQGGQGSSSGINISKRSRN
;
A
#
# COMPACT_ATOMS: atom_id res chain seq x y z
N MET A 1 4.79 -31.05 -18.96
CA MET A 1 5.01 -31.52 -17.57
C MET A 1 6.28 -30.93 -16.95
N GLU A 2 7.42 -30.92 -17.64
CA GLU A 2 8.69 -30.45 -17.04
C GLU A 2 8.77 -28.93 -16.77
N ILE A 3 8.21 -28.10 -17.67
CA ILE A 3 8.11 -26.64 -17.49
C ILE A 3 7.16 -26.27 -16.33
N GLN A 4 6.05 -27.00 -16.20
CA GLN A 4 5.07 -26.84 -15.11
C GLN A 4 5.73 -27.09 -13.75
N GLY A 5 6.45 -28.22 -13.60
CA GLY A 5 7.14 -28.57 -12.37
C GLY A 5 8.30 -27.64 -12.02
N ARG A 6 8.93 -27.00 -13.01
CA ARG A 6 9.95 -25.95 -12.78
C ARG A 6 9.34 -24.68 -12.20
N ASN A 7 8.19 -24.25 -12.72
CA ASN A 7 7.48 -23.06 -12.23
C ASN A 7 6.97 -23.26 -10.79
N GLU A 8 6.43 -24.43 -10.46
CA GLU A 8 5.96 -24.74 -9.10
C GLU A 8 7.10 -24.68 -8.07
N ARG A 9 8.29 -25.18 -8.41
CA ARG A 9 9.48 -25.08 -7.54
C ARG A 9 9.92 -23.63 -7.35
N VAL A 10 9.87 -22.80 -8.39
CA VAL A 10 10.20 -21.37 -8.31
C VAL A 10 9.25 -20.65 -7.36
N ILE A 11 7.93 -20.86 -7.53
CA ILE A 11 6.90 -20.26 -6.67
C ILE A 11 7.07 -20.71 -5.21
N LYS A 12 7.29 -22.01 -4.98
CA LYS A 12 7.54 -22.53 -3.63
C LYS A 12 8.78 -21.92 -2.99
N ASN A 13 9.89 -21.85 -3.71
CA ASN A 13 11.13 -21.27 -3.18
C ASN A 13 10.97 -19.77 -2.88
N LEU A 14 10.26 -19.05 -3.75
CA LEU A 14 9.93 -17.65 -3.52
C LEU A 14 9.11 -17.50 -2.24
N TYR A 15 8.01 -18.25 -2.10
CA TYR A 15 7.18 -18.26 -0.90
C TYR A 15 8.02 -18.49 0.37
N GLU A 16 8.85 -19.54 0.38
CA GLU A 16 9.71 -19.85 1.53
C GLU A 16 10.67 -18.72 1.89
N SER A 17 11.26 -18.07 0.88
CA SER A 17 12.19 -16.95 1.08
C SER A 17 11.51 -15.67 1.60
N LEU A 18 10.21 -15.50 1.33
CA LEU A 18 9.47 -14.29 1.68
C LEU A 18 8.79 -14.37 3.05
N LYS A 19 8.46 -15.57 3.56
CA LYS A 19 7.79 -15.73 4.86
C LYS A 19 8.45 -14.95 6.01
N PRO A 20 9.78 -14.89 6.15
CA PRO A 20 10.43 -14.15 7.25
C PRO A 20 10.15 -12.64 7.27
N ILE A 21 9.64 -12.08 6.16
CA ILE A 21 9.29 -10.66 6.04
C ILE A 21 7.88 -10.38 6.62
N ILE A 22 7.04 -11.41 6.72
CA ILE A 22 5.60 -11.28 7.03
C ILE A 22 5.37 -11.26 8.54
N TRP A 23 4.46 -10.38 8.96
CA TRP A 23 4.02 -10.23 10.34
C TRP A 23 2.52 -10.44 10.45
N VAL A 24 2.12 -11.20 11.47
CA VAL A 24 0.72 -11.39 11.84
C VAL A 24 0.40 -10.36 12.92
N LEU A 25 -0.67 -9.60 12.72
CA LEU A 25 -1.10 -8.52 13.62
C LEU A 25 -2.50 -8.83 14.16
N SER A 26 -2.69 -8.60 15.45
CA SER A 26 -3.99 -8.64 16.12
C SER A 26 -4.20 -7.31 16.85
N VAL A 27 -5.20 -6.56 16.41
CA VAL A 27 -5.61 -5.32 17.07
C VAL A 27 -6.76 -5.64 18.00
N GLU A 28 -6.57 -5.42 19.29
CA GLU A 28 -7.56 -5.70 20.32
C GLU A 28 -7.99 -4.39 20.99
N GLY A 29 -9.27 -4.25 21.31
CA GLY A 29 -9.76 -3.09 22.04
C GLY A 29 -11.25 -3.19 22.33
N VAL A 30 -11.82 -2.14 22.92
CA VAL A 30 -13.24 -2.09 23.27
C VAL A 30 -13.98 -1.14 22.32
N PHE A 31 -15.00 -1.65 21.63
CA PHE A 31 -15.90 -0.87 20.80
C PHE A 31 -17.35 -1.17 21.21
N LYS A 32 -18.16 -0.13 21.46
CA LYS A 32 -19.56 -0.28 21.92
C LYS A 32 -19.72 -1.27 23.08
N GLN A 33 -18.89 -1.10 24.11
CA GLN A 33 -18.85 -1.95 25.31
C GLN A 33 -18.52 -3.44 25.07
N GLN A 34 -17.99 -3.81 23.89
CA GLN A 34 -17.60 -5.18 23.56
C GLN A 34 -16.12 -5.25 23.23
N LEU A 35 -15.45 -6.31 23.74
CA LEU A 35 -14.11 -6.65 23.29
C LEU A 35 -14.18 -7.01 21.80
N THR A 36 -13.39 -6.32 21.00
CA THR A 36 -13.31 -6.48 19.55
C THR A 36 -11.88 -6.81 19.18
N ILE A 37 -11.72 -7.75 18.25
CA ILE A 37 -10.43 -8.18 17.72
C ILE A 37 -10.48 -7.99 16.21
N HIS A 38 -9.41 -7.42 15.65
CA HIS A 38 -9.24 -7.27 14.22
C HIS A 38 -7.86 -7.78 13.79
N SER A 39 -7.86 -8.81 12.94
CA SER A 39 -6.65 -9.40 12.39
C SER A 39 -6.21 -8.64 11.14
N LEU A 40 -4.91 -8.34 11.04
CA LEU A 40 -4.28 -7.68 9.88
C LEU A 40 -2.98 -8.38 9.53
N THR A 41 -2.56 -8.30 8.27
CA THR A 41 -1.21 -8.71 7.85
C THR A 41 -0.33 -7.47 7.77
N GLY A 42 0.93 -7.59 8.17
CA GLY A 42 1.93 -6.57 7.93
C GLY A 42 3.22 -7.16 7.37
N PHE A 43 4.13 -6.30 6.98
CA PHE A 43 5.46 -6.70 6.53
C PHE A 43 6.56 -5.76 7.00
N ALA A 44 7.70 -6.36 7.32
CA ALA A 44 8.91 -5.66 7.71
C ALA A 44 9.49 -4.84 6.55
N ILE A 45 9.80 -3.56 6.79
CA ILE A 45 10.38 -2.67 5.76
C ILE A 45 11.85 -2.32 6.01
N ASP A 46 12.36 -2.52 7.22
CA ASP A 46 13.76 -2.32 7.58
C ASP A 46 14.19 -3.22 8.74
N ARG A 47 15.46 -3.12 9.14
CA ARG A 47 16.01 -3.85 10.29
C ARG A 47 15.59 -3.28 11.64
N ASP A 48 15.15 -2.03 11.67
CA ASP A 48 14.97 -1.26 12.91
C ASP A 48 13.61 -1.54 13.55
N GLY A 49 12.77 -2.38 12.94
CA GLY A 49 11.51 -2.85 13.54
C GLY A 49 10.28 -2.18 12.96
N HIS A 50 10.36 -1.55 11.78
CA HIS A 50 9.20 -0.93 11.16
C HIS A 50 8.39 -1.92 10.31
N VAL A 51 7.08 -1.94 10.55
CA VAL A 51 6.11 -2.80 9.85
C VAL A 51 5.04 -1.95 9.19
N MET A 52 4.80 -2.17 7.90
CA MET A 52 3.71 -1.51 7.18
C MET A 52 2.48 -2.42 7.13
N THR A 53 1.29 -1.82 7.22
CA THR A 53 -0.02 -2.48 7.13
C THR A 53 -1.12 -1.49 6.72
N CYS A 54 -2.36 -1.98 6.58
CA CYS A 54 -3.54 -1.14 6.32
C CYS A 54 -3.98 -0.37 7.57
N ALA A 55 -4.68 0.74 7.36
CA ALA A 55 -5.21 1.57 8.45
C ALA A 55 -6.70 1.35 8.71
N HIS A 56 -7.43 0.68 7.82
CA HIS A 56 -8.85 0.39 8.02
C HIS A 56 -9.09 -0.61 9.18
N GLY A 57 -10.37 -0.84 9.47
CA GLY A 57 -10.81 -1.64 10.62
C GLY A 57 -11.38 -0.79 11.76
N GLY A 58 -11.17 0.53 11.73
CA GLY A 58 -11.82 1.49 12.65
C GLY A 58 -11.33 1.42 14.10
N TRP A 59 -10.26 0.68 14.35
CA TRP A 59 -9.65 0.48 15.67
C TRP A 59 -9.14 1.77 16.30
N GLN A 60 -8.92 2.83 15.52
CA GLN A 60 -8.58 4.16 16.03
C GLN A 60 -9.68 4.80 16.89
N LYS A 61 -10.91 4.26 16.83
CA LYS A 61 -12.06 4.72 17.63
C LYS A 61 -12.32 3.84 18.86
N TRP A 62 -11.55 2.79 19.05
CA TRP A 62 -11.73 1.86 20.15
C TRP A 62 -11.03 2.38 21.40
N SER A 63 -11.49 1.95 22.57
CA SER A 63 -10.84 2.24 23.85
C SER A 63 -9.89 1.09 24.23
N GLY A 64 -8.74 1.41 24.85
CA GLY A 64 -7.78 0.40 25.30
C GLY A 64 -7.13 -0.39 24.17
N VAL A 65 -6.85 0.25 23.04
CA VAL A 65 -6.27 -0.41 21.85
C VAL A 65 -4.89 -0.97 22.16
N THR A 66 -4.69 -2.24 21.86
CA THR A 66 -3.40 -2.94 21.88
C THR A 66 -3.15 -3.55 20.51
N ILE A 67 -1.97 -3.34 19.92
CA ILE A 67 -1.57 -3.96 18.66
C ILE A 67 -0.57 -5.05 18.97
N LYS A 68 -1.03 -6.29 18.99
CA LYS A 68 -0.18 -7.46 19.19
C LYS A 68 0.41 -7.89 17.86
N ALA A 69 1.69 -8.25 17.86
CA ALA A 69 2.41 -8.68 16.66
C ALA A 69 3.26 -9.94 16.91
N ARG A 70 3.40 -10.74 15.87
CA ARG A 70 4.38 -11.84 15.80
C ARG A 70 4.87 -12.05 14.38
N PRO A 71 6.12 -12.51 14.19
CA PRO A 71 6.57 -12.93 12.87
C PRO A 71 5.73 -14.13 12.40
N LEU A 72 5.59 -14.28 11.09
CA LEU A 72 4.97 -15.48 10.51
C LEU A 72 5.79 -16.74 10.81
N CYS A 73 7.11 -16.61 10.95
CA CYS A 73 8.03 -17.71 11.23
C CYS A 73 8.83 -17.48 12.51
N GLY A 74 9.08 -18.56 13.26
CA GLY A 74 10.11 -18.62 14.31
C GLY A 74 9.63 -18.41 15.74
N THR A 75 8.39 -17.99 15.98
CA THR A 75 7.81 -17.89 17.33
C THR A 75 6.35 -18.35 17.32
N ASP A 76 5.93 -18.96 18.43
CA ASP A 76 4.52 -19.28 18.69
C ASP A 76 3.91 -18.19 19.58
N GLY A 77 2.76 -17.66 19.18
CA GLY A 77 2.06 -16.62 19.96
C GLY A 77 2.51 -15.18 19.69
N PHE A 78 1.76 -14.25 20.27
CA PHE A 78 1.95 -12.80 20.10
C PHE A 78 2.85 -12.24 21.20
N GLU A 79 4.16 -12.30 20.97
CA GLU A 79 5.18 -11.90 21.95
C GLU A 79 5.47 -10.39 21.95
N PHE A 80 5.07 -9.67 20.90
CA PHE A 80 5.36 -8.25 20.75
C PHE A 80 4.10 -7.40 20.83
N GLU A 81 4.24 -6.24 21.45
CA GLU A 81 3.28 -5.14 21.36
C GLU A 81 3.87 -4.04 20.48
N ALA A 82 3.18 -3.72 19.40
CA ALA A 82 3.57 -2.72 18.43
C ALA A 82 2.99 -1.35 18.79
N THR A 83 3.73 -0.29 18.52
CA THR A 83 3.25 1.09 18.63
C THR A 83 3.02 1.69 17.25
N VAL A 84 2.09 2.65 17.16
CA VAL A 84 1.83 3.36 15.91
C VAL A 84 2.88 4.46 15.72
N VAL A 85 3.60 4.42 14.60
CA VAL A 85 4.51 5.49 14.17
C VAL A 85 3.74 6.56 13.41
N ASN A 86 2.93 6.14 12.44
CA ASN A 86 2.09 7.04 11.65
C ASN A 86 0.87 6.31 11.10
N VAL A 87 -0.24 7.02 10.94
CA VAL A 87 -1.47 6.51 10.32
C VAL A 87 -2.01 7.56 9.35
N ARG A 88 -2.34 7.12 8.14
CA ARG A 88 -3.00 7.95 7.14
C ARG A 88 -4.24 7.25 6.59
N LEU A 89 -5.37 7.45 7.27
CA LEU A 89 -6.65 6.82 6.93
C LEU A 89 -7.08 7.07 5.47
N LYS A 90 -6.85 8.27 4.95
CA LYS A 90 -7.20 8.61 3.55
C LYS A 90 -6.41 7.81 2.50
N ASN A 91 -5.30 7.17 2.87
CA ASN A 91 -4.56 6.29 1.96
C ASN A 91 -4.59 4.84 2.40
N ASP A 92 -5.33 4.51 3.46
CA ASP A 92 -5.34 3.19 4.08
C ASP A 92 -3.94 2.65 4.44
N MET A 93 -3.08 3.50 5.00
CA MET A 93 -1.69 3.14 5.35
C MET A 93 -1.40 3.41 6.82
N CYS A 94 -0.76 2.42 7.46
CA CYS A 94 -0.30 2.48 8.84
C CYS A 94 1.16 2.00 8.89
N LEU A 95 2.00 2.75 9.61
CA LEU A 95 3.36 2.36 9.95
C LEU A 95 3.43 2.06 11.44
N LEU A 96 3.88 0.85 11.78
CA LEU A 96 4.03 0.36 13.13
C LEU A 96 5.51 0.23 13.50
N LYS A 97 5.79 0.30 14.79
CA LYS A 97 7.10 -0.01 15.40
C LYS A 97 6.96 -1.22 16.30
N ILE A 98 7.73 -2.26 16.02
CA ILE A 98 7.88 -3.43 16.87
C ILE A 98 9.23 -3.32 17.60
N PRO A 99 9.29 -3.53 18.92
CA PRO A 99 10.52 -3.33 19.71
C PRO A 99 11.50 -4.50 19.57
N THR A 100 11.92 -4.81 18.33
CA THR A 100 12.91 -5.85 18.03
C THR A 100 13.64 -5.57 16.71
N THR A 101 14.80 -6.20 16.52
CA THR A 101 15.58 -6.11 15.29
C THR A 101 15.16 -7.19 14.31
N PHE A 102 14.84 -6.81 13.08
CA PHE A 102 14.40 -7.75 12.05
C PHE A 102 15.59 -8.36 11.30
N LYS A 103 15.60 -9.70 11.21
CA LYS A 103 16.58 -10.45 10.42
C LYS A 103 16.28 -10.45 8.92
N ALA A 104 15.02 -10.21 8.55
CA ALA A 104 14.55 -10.12 7.19
C ALA A 104 13.52 -8.99 7.06
N TYR A 105 13.61 -8.25 5.96
CA TYR A 105 12.69 -7.18 5.60
C TYR A 105 12.61 -7.10 4.07
N GLY A 106 11.51 -6.55 3.57
CA GLY A 106 11.23 -6.55 2.14
C GLY A 106 11.99 -5.47 1.36
N ARG A 107 12.32 -5.78 0.11
CA ARG A 107 12.90 -4.83 -0.85
C ARG A 107 11.82 -4.28 -1.75
N PHE A 108 11.70 -2.97 -1.86
CA PHE A 108 10.73 -2.34 -2.76
C PHE A 108 11.19 -2.41 -4.23
N GLY A 109 10.27 -2.78 -5.12
CA GLY A 109 10.45 -2.77 -6.57
C GLY A 109 10.16 -1.40 -7.18
N SER A 110 10.18 -1.34 -8.51
CA SER A 110 9.79 -0.14 -9.27
C SER A 110 8.28 0.10 -9.21
N GLY A 111 7.47 -0.96 -9.22
CA GLY A 111 6.02 -0.88 -9.39
C GLY A 111 5.56 -0.89 -10.85
N ASN A 112 6.50 -0.88 -11.80
CA ASN A 112 6.14 -1.13 -13.20
C ASN A 112 5.65 -2.58 -13.33
N LEU A 113 4.41 -2.76 -13.76
CA LEU A 113 3.76 -4.08 -13.88
C LEU A 113 3.01 -4.16 -15.20
N GLU A 114 3.11 -5.30 -15.87
CA GLU A 114 2.42 -5.57 -17.12
C GLU A 114 1.18 -6.46 -16.93
N ILE A 115 0.26 -6.40 -17.88
CA ILE A 115 -0.92 -7.29 -17.89
C ILE A 115 -0.46 -8.75 -17.94
N GLY A 116 -1.00 -9.59 -17.07
CA GLY A 116 -0.67 -11.01 -16.97
C GLY A 116 0.58 -11.29 -16.14
N GLU A 117 1.30 -10.26 -15.65
CA GLU A 117 2.43 -10.47 -14.75
C GLU A 117 1.96 -11.14 -13.46
N ASN A 118 2.62 -12.24 -13.09
CA ASN A 118 2.31 -12.96 -11.87
C ASN A 118 2.83 -12.18 -10.66
N VAL A 119 1.95 -12.06 -9.66
CA VAL A 119 2.26 -11.47 -8.37
C VAL A 119 1.86 -12.42 -7.25
N MET A 120 2.55 -12.35 -6.13
CA MET A 120 2.32 -13.19 -4.95
C MET A 120 1.98 -12.32 -3.75
N THR A 121 1.04 -12.78 -2.93
CA THR A 121 0.81 -12.26 -1.59
C THR A 121 0.95 -13.39 -0.57
N ILE A 122 1.39 -13.06 0.64
CA ILE A 122 1.42 -13.97 1.78
C ILE A 122 0.72 -13.26 2.93
N GLY A 123 -0.37 -13.86 3.42
CA GLY A 123 -1.20 -13.28 4.47
C GLY A 123 -1.92 -14.34 5.28
N HIS A 124 -3.08 -13.98 5.81
CA HIS A 124 -3.91 -14.90 6.60
C HIS A 124 -5.40 -14.78 6.23
N PRO A 125 -5.77 -15.12 4.97
CA PRO A 125 -7.14 -15.08 4.48
C PRO A 125 -8.08 -15.87 5.39
N ASN A 126 -9.03 -15.21 6.01
CA ASN A 126 -10.03 -15.79 6.91
C ASN A 126 -9.37 -16.67 8.00
N ASP A 127 -8.33 -16.13 8.64
CA ASP A 127 -7.53 -16.78 9.69
C ASP A 127 -6.69 -18.00 9.22
N CYS A 128 -6.62 -18.29 7.92
CA CYS A 128 -5.72 -19.29 7.34
C CYS A 128 -4.28 -18.75 7.26
N VAL A 129 -3.61 -18.68 8.41
CA VAL A 129 -2.30 -18.03 8.56
C VAL A 129 -1.22 -18.62 7.67
N GLY A 130 -0.51 -17.73 6.96
CA GLY A 130 0.63 -18.08 6.11
C GLY A 130 0.22 -18.54 4.71
N SER A 131 -1.04 -18.38 4.31
CA SER A 131 -1.47 -18.72 2.96
C SER A 131 -0.76 -17.84 1.93
N GLY A 132 -0.02 -18.47 1.03
CA GLY A 132 0.59 -17.83 -0.13
C GLY A 132 -0.33 -17.98 -1.34
N VAL A 133 -0.65 -16.88 -2.00
CA VAL A 133 -1.54 -16.86 -3.18
C VAL A 133 -0.83 -16.17 -4.33
N VAL A 134 -0.89 -16.79 -5.52
CA VAL A 134 -0.38 -16.21 -6.76
C VAL A 134 -1.57 -15.79 -7.61
N GLY A 135 -1.57 -14.53 -8.01
CA GLY A 135 -2.53 -13.95 -8.93
C GLY A 135 -1.82 -13.25 -10.09
N GLN A 136 -2.60 -12.55 -10.91
CA GLN A 136 -2.11 -11.81 -12.06
C GLN A 136 -2.55 -10.37 -12.01
N VAL A 137 -1.67 -9.48 -12.46
CA VAL A 137 -2.00 -8.09 -12.73
C VAL A 137 -2.91 -8.04 -13.95
N VAL A 138 -4.07 -7.37 -13.83
CA VAL A 138 -5.05 -7.26 -14.94
C VAL A 138 -5.10 -5.88 -15.59
N TYR A 139 -4.32 -4.93 -15.07
CA TYR A 139 -4.17 -3.59 -15.63
C TYR A 139 -2.75 -3.09 -15.43
N PRO A 140 -2.12 -2.46 -16.43
CA PRO A 140 -0.74 -2.01 -16.32
C PRO A 140 -0.54 -1.00 -15.17
N CYS A 141 0.66 -1.02 -14.60
CA CYS A 141 1.14 -0.03 -13.63
C CYS A 141 2.45 0.56 -14.15
N THR A 142 2.73 1.81 -13.79
CA THR A 142 3.98 2.50 -14.16
C THR A 142 4.81 2.81 -12.92
N ALA A 143 6.14 2.76 -13.07
CA ALA A 143 7.08 3.17 -12.03
C ALA A 143 6.90 4.65 -11.63
N ASP A 144 6.52 5.49 -12.57
CA ASP A 144 6.45 6.95 -12.43
C ASP A 144 5.01 7.45 -12.19
N ALA A 145 4.19 6.64 -11.51
CA ALA A 145 2.79 6.98 -11.29
C ALA A 145 2.67 8.35 -10.59
N ASN A 146 1.98 9.28 -11.23
CA ASN A 146 1.75 10.60 -10.67
C ASN A 146 0.81 10.46 -9.46
N PHE A 147 1.36 10.73 -8.28
CA PHE A 147 0.62 10.68 -7.02
C PHE A 147 0.89 11.94 -6.21
N ALA A 148 -0.08 12.84 -6.16
CA ALA A 148 0.01 14.03 -5.31
C ALA A 148 -0.36 13.63 -3.87
N TYR A 149 0.66 13.36 -3.04
CA TYR A 149 0.48 12.82 -1.69
C TYR A 149 -0.46 13.68 -0.84
N ASP A 150 -0.42 15.01 -0.96
CA ASP A 150 -1.24 15.93 -0.16
C ASP A 150 -2.55 16.34 -0.82
N ASP A 151 -2.97 15.66 -1.88
CA ASP A 151 -4.29 15.86 -2.45
C ASP A 151 -5.39 15.56 -1.42
N PHE A 152 -6.44 16.38 -1.46
CA PHE A 152 -7.62 16.31 -0.60
C PHE A 152 -8.84 15.76 -1.35
N HIS A 153 -8.76 15.53 -2.66
CA HIS A 153 -9.84 14.90 -3.41
C HIS A 153 -10.02 13.45 -2.98
N THR A 154 -11.25 13.11 -2.59
CA THR A 154 -11.61 11.78 -2.14
C THR A 154 -12.45 11.05 -3.18
N CYS A 155 -12.60 9.75 -2.98
CA CYS A 155 -13.47 8.89 -3.76
C CYS A 155 -14.92 9.39 -3.79
N ASP A 156 -15.40 10.02 -2.72
CA ASP A 156 -16.75 10.61 -2.66
C ASP A 156 -16.93 11.80 -3.63
N THR A 157 -15.87 12.53 -3.94
CA THR A 157 -15.94 13.69 -4.85
C THR A 157 -15.37 13.40 -6.24
N TYR A 158 -14.80 12.21 -6.45
CA TYR A 158 -14.27 11.80 -7.74
C TYR A 158 -15.39 11.45 -8.71
N MET A 159 -15.47 12.20 -9.80
CA MET A 159 -16.34 11.88 -10.94
C MET A 159 -15.60 10.93 -11.86
N CYS A 160 -16.12 9.72 -12.01
CA CYS A 160 -15.47 8.71 -12.83
C CYS A 160 -15.43 9.13 -14.30
N ASP A 161 -14.22 9.16 -14.85
CA ASP A 161 -13.87 9.53 -16.23
C ASP A 161 -13.42 8.31 -17.05
N SER A 162 -13.50 7.10 -16.49
CA SER A 162 -13.05 5.86 -17.14
C SER A 162 -13.77 5.53 -18.45
N MET A 163 -14.94 6.14 -18.70
CA MET A 163 -15.68 6.02 -19.98
C MET A 163 -15.24 7.05 -21.02
N MET A 164 -14.45 8.05 -20.63
CA MET A 164 -14.01 9.15 -21.50
C MET A 164 -12.65 8.86 -22.14
N TYR A 165 -11.75 8.19 -21.43
CA TYR A 165 -10.45 7.74 -21.95
C TYR A 165 -9.96 6.51 -21.19
N THR A 166 -9.02 5.77 -21.79
CA THR A 166 -8.34 4.65 -21.14
C THR A 166 -7.10 5.18 -20.41
N PRO A 167 -7.01 5.09 -19.07
CA PRO A 167 -5.88 5.63 -18.31
C PRO A 167 -4.64 4.73 -18.42
N ASP A 168 -3.44 5.27 -18.27
CA ASP A 168 -2.20 4.47 -18.31
C ASP A 168 -2.05 3.51 -17.12
N TYR A 169 -2.68 3.82 -15.99
CA TYR A 169 -2.75 3.01 -14.78
C TYR A 169 -4.03 3.30 -14.00
N ARG A 170 -4.40 2.45 -13.04
CA ARG A 170 -5.60 2.70 -12.21
C ARG A 170 -5.27 3.52 -10.97
N ILE A 171 -6.22 4.36 -10.58
CA ILE A 171 -6.26 5.05 -9.29
C ILE A 171 -7.46 4.58 -8.48
N MET A 172 -7.44 4.84 -7.17
CA MET A 172 -8.50 4.48 -6.23
C MET A 172 -9.90 4.95 -6.69
N GLY A 173 -9.97 6.17 -7.23
CA GLY A 173 -11.19 6.78 -7.75
C GLY A 173 -11.87 6.00 -8.88
N HIS A 174 -11.13 5.19 -9.65
CA HIS A 174 -11.75 4.37 -10.70
C HIS A 174 -12.70 3.29 -10.13
N PHE A 175 -12.46 2.86 -8.88
CA PHE A 175 -13.25 1.81 -8.22
C PHE A 175 -14.29 2.42 -7.29
N TRP A 176 -13.86 3.29 -6.38
CA TRP A 176 -14.73 4.01 -5.48
C TRP A 176 -14.86 5.45 -5.98
N ASN A 177 -15.94 5.73 -6.71
CA ASN A 177 -16.27 7.05 -7.24
C ASN A 177 -17.65 7.50 -6.78
N TYR A 178 -17.92 8.78 -6.95
CA TYR A 178 -19.19 9.43 -6.64
C TYR A 178 -20.39 8.64 -7.19
N GLN A 179 -20.34 8.19 -8.45
CA GLN A 179 -21.46 7.46 -9.06
C GLN A 179 -21.68 6.09 -8.39
N TYR A 180 -20.62 5.29 -8.25
CA TYR A 180 -20.68 3.97 -7.64
C TYR A 180 -21.16 4.04 -6.19
N LEU A 181 -20.58 4.93 -5.38
CA LEU A 181 -20.89 5.09 -3.96
C LEU A 181 -22.36 5.44 -3.71
N ARG A 182 -23.03 6.10 -4.66
CA ARG A 182 -24.47 6.42 -4.60
C ARG A 182 -25.37 5.33 -5.16
N SER A 183 -24.84 4.45 -6.00
CA SER A 183 -25.60 3.32 -6.56
C SER A 183 -25.73 2.14 -5.60
N VAL A 184 -24.77 1.95 -4.68
CA VAL A 184 -24.73 0.81 -3.75
C VAL A 184 -25.43 1.15 -2.43
N LYS A 185 -26.21 0.20 -1.89
CA LYS A 185 -26.91 0.35 -0.61
C LYS A 185 -26.68 -0.87 0.29
N PRO A 186 -26.19 -0.70 1.53
CA PRO A 186 -25.72 0.56 2.13
C PRO A 186 -24.43 1.07 1.45
N PRO A 187 -24.17 2.39 1.45
CA PRO A 187 -22.97 2.93 0.83
C PRO A 187 -21.73 2.51 1.63
N PRO A 188 -20.60 2.20 0.94
CA PRO A 188 -19.31 2.00 1.59
C PRO A 188 -18.93 3.23 2.44
N ILE A 189 -18.56 3.01 3.70
CA ILE A 189 -18.40 4.10 4.68
C ILE A 189 -16.93 4.56 4.78
N PHE A 190 -16.00 3.62 4.61
CA PHE A 190 -14.57 3.90 4.71
C PHE A 190 -14.03 4.44 3.38
N GLU A 191 -14.35 3.74 2.30
CA GLU A 191 -13.77 3.88 0.97
C GLU A 191 -14.08 5.25 0.35
N LYS A 192 -15.24 5.83 0.68
CA LYS A 192 -15.60 7.19 0.25
C LYS A 192 -14.59 8.26 0.68
N ASN A 193 -13.84 8.03 1.77
CA ASN A 193 -12.85 8.97 2.29
C ASN A 193 -11.43 8.71 1.77
N LEU A 194 -11.24 7.67 0.95
CA LEU A 194 -9.95 7.37 0.36
C LEU A 194 -9.58 8.42 -0.68
N GLN A 195 -8.31 8.75 -0.75
CA GLN A 195 -7.76 9.72 -1.67
C GLN A 195 -7.84 9.18 -3.10
N ALA A 196 -8.59 9.87 -3.96
CA ALA A 196 -8.99 9.35 -5.26
C ALA A 196 -7.79 9.09 -6.20
N ASN A 197 -6.79 9.98 -6.18
CA ASN A 197 -5.63 9.92 -7.06
C ASN A 197 -4.54 8.92 -6.65
N LEU A 198 -4.76 8.13 -5.58
CA LEU A 198 -3.80 7.11 -5.14
C LEU A 198 -3.69 6.00 -6.20
N PRO A 199 -2.51 5.75 -6.80
CA PRO A 199 -2.34 4.66 -7.75
C PRO A 199 -2.54 3.30 -7.09
N VAL A 200 -3.17 2.37 -7.82
CA VAL A 200 -3.50 1.03 -7.34
C VAL A 200 -3.13 -0.04 -8.34
N ILE A 201 -2.96 -1.25 -7.85
CA ILE A 201 -2.77 -2.47 -8.62
C ILE A 201 -4.09 -3.21 -8.64
N GLN A 202 -4.57 -3.56 -9.83
CA GLN A 202 -5.74 -4.40 -9.99
C GLN A 202 -5.30 -5.83 -10.28
N CYS A 203 -5.67 -6.77 -9.42
CA CYS A 203 -5.27 -8.17 -9.52
C CYS A 203 -6.47 -9.10 -9.70
N SER A 204 -6.28 -10.18 -10.46
CA SER A 204 -7.18 -11.32 -10.53
C SER A 204 -6.53 -12.55 -9.90
N GLY A 205 -7.31 -13.36 -9.20
CA GLY A 205 -6.85 -14.58 -8.54
C GLY A 205 -5.98 -14.38 -7.29
N LEU A 206 -5.66 -13.14 -6.90
CA LEU A 206 -4.87 -12.80 -5.71
C LEU A 206 -5.72 -12.78 -4.43
N VAL A 207 -6.52 -13.83 -4.20
CA VAL A 207 -7.56 -13.90 -3.16
C VAL A 207 -6.97 -13.68 -1.76
N GLY A 208 -7.27 -12.53 -1.15
CA GLY A 208 -6.75 -12.16 0.16
C GLY A 208 -7.73 -12.37 1.31
N GLY A 209 -9.03 -12.25 1.08
CA GLY A 209 -10.03 -12.42 2.15
C GLY A 209 -9.81 -11.49 3.37
N ALA A 210 -10.62 -11.68 4.42
CA ALA A 210 -10.43 -10.94 5.66
C ALA A 210 -9.09 -11.33 6.31
N GLY A 211 -8.38 -10.39 6.95
CA GLY A 211 -7.09 -10.65 7.59
C GLY A 211 -5.87 -10.42 6.69
N SER A 212 -5.99 -10.56 5.36
CA SER A 212 -4.86 -10.25 4.45
C SER A 212 -4.70 -8.77 4.12
N SER A 213 -5.58 -7.90 4.59
CA SER A 213 -5.40 -6.45 4.53
C SER A 213 -4.03 -6.07 5.11
N GLY A 214 -3.23 -5.34 4.33
CA GLY A 214 -1.86 -4.96 4.67
C GLY A 214 -0.79 -5.97 4.24
N ALA A 215 -1.17 -7.11 3.65
CA ALA A 215 -0.20 -8.06 3.11
C ALA A 215 0.59 -7.46 1.94
N PRO A 216 1.91 -7.70 1.84
CA PRO A 216 2.70 -7.24 0.71
C PRO A 216 2.32 -7.97 -0.57
N ILE A 217 2.29 -7.24 -1.69
CA ILE A 217 2.22 -7.80 -3.04
C ILE A 217 3.63 -7.83 -3.59
N PHE A 218 4.14 -9.03 -3.86
CA PHE A 218 5.45 -9.27 -4.44
C PHE A 218 5.37 -9.57 -5.93
N ASN A 219 6.34 -9.11 -6.71
CA ASN A 219 6.61 -9.69 -8.02
C ASN A 219 7.43 -10.99 -7.88
N LEU A 220 7.64 -11.71 -8.98
CA LEU A 220 8.39 -12.97 -8.96
C LEU A 220 9.89 -12.83 -8.67
N ARG A 221 10.42 -11.60 -8.56
CA ARG A 221 11.78 -11.31 -8.07
C ARG A 221 11.84 -11.15 -6.55
N GLY A 222 10.70 -11.26 -5.86
CA GLY A 222 10.60 -11.06 -4.41
C GLY A 222 10.61 -9.58 -4.00
N GLU A 223 10.34 -8.66 -4.93
CA GLU A 223 10.25 -7.23 -4.64
C GLU A 223 8.81 -6.85 -4.29
N ILE A 224 8.64 -6.01 -3.28
CA ILE A 224 7.35 -5.41 -2.93
C ILE A 224 6.99 -4.38 -4.00
N VAL A 225 5.91 -4.65 -4.73
CA VAL A 225 5.35 -3.76 -5.75
C VAL A 225 4.06 -3.08 -5.29
N GLY A 226 3.46 -3.57 -4.20
CA GLY A 226 2.31 -2.94 -3.56
C GLY A 226 1.95 -3.60 -2.23
N MET A 227 0.80 -3.21 -1.70
CA MET A 227 0.23 -3.75 -0.46
C MET A 227 -1.25 -4.02 -0.68
N LEU A 228 -1.71 -5.23 -0.41
CA LEU A 228 -3.11 -5.60 -0.56
C LEU A 228 -3.98 -4.79 0.40
N ALA A 229 -5.06 -4.19 -0.12
CA ALA A 229 -5.96 -3.37 0.67
C ALA A 229 -7.37 -3.94 0.74
N MET A 230 -8.00 -4.22 -0.39
CA MET A 230 -9.42 -4.58 -0.43
C MET A 230 -9.85 -5.20 -1.76
N GLY A 231 -10.97 -5.91 -1.76
CA GLY A 231 -11.58 -6.45 -2.97
C GLY A 231 -12.58 -5.49 -3.63
N PHE A 232 -12.72 -5.57 -4.95
CA PHE A 232 -13.75 -4.86 -5.73
C PHE A 232 -14.19 -5.70 -6.93
N GLY A 233 -15.48 -6.04 -7.01
CA GLY A 233 -16.07 -6.64 -8.21
C GLY A 233 -15.40 -7.93 -8.70
N GLY A 234 -14.89 -8.76 -7.79
CA GLY A 234 -14.14 -9.99 -8.11
C GLY A 234 -12.64 -9.80 -8.34
N TYR A 235 -12.14 -8.57 -8.24
CA TYR A 235 -10.72 -8.24 -8.25
C TYR A 235 -10.21 -7.93 -6.86
N GLU A 236 -8.90 -8.04 -6.69
CA GLU A 236 -8.18 -7.65 -5.48
C GLU A 236 -7.38 -6.39 -5.78
N ILE A 237 -7.54 -5.38 -4.94
CA ILE A 237 -6.96 -4.05 -5.14
C ILE A 237 -5.81 -3.87 -4.15
N GLY A 238 -4.62 -3.64 -4.71
CA GLY A 238 -3.42 -3.29 -3.97
C GLY A 238 -3.12 -1.81 -4.05
N LEU A 239 -2.58 -1.23 -2.98
CA LEU A 239 -1.99 0.11 -3.00
C LEU A 239 -0.63 0.01 -3.68
N HIS A 240 -0.41 0.83 -4.71
CA HIS A 240 0.83 0.80 -5.48
C HIS A 240 2.04 1.27 -4.65
N VAL A 241 3.22 0.69 -4.91
CA VAL A 241 4.46 1.02 -4.18
C VAL A 241 4.83 2.50 -4.18
N THR A 242 4.46 3.26 -5.22
CA THR A 242 4.65 4.72 -5.24
C THR A 242 4.00 5.40 -4.04
N GLY A 243 2.76 5.01 -3.70
CA GLY A 243 2.06 5.55 -2.55
C GLY A 243 2.72 5.14 -1.23
N LEU A 244 3.12 3.87 -1.14
CA LEU A 244 3.80 3.31 0.01
C LEU A 244 5.13 4.03 0.31
N LYS A 245 5.97 4.24 -0.71
CA LYS A 245 7.25 4.95 -0.57
C LYS A 245 7.06 6.38 -0.06
N LYS A 246 6.09 7.13 -0.61
CA LYS A 246 5.78 8.49 -0.13
C LYS A 246 5.29 8.51 1.31
N PHE A 247 4.46 7.53 1.69
CA PHE A 247 4.01 7.38 3.08
C PHE A 247 5.17 7.08 4.04
N ILE A 248 6.06 6.16 3.68
CA ILE A 248 7.25 5.85 4.47
C ILE A 248 8.15 7.07 4.61
N GLN A 249 8.42 7.79 3.51
CA GLN A 249 9.21 9.02 3.52
C GLN A 249 8.63 10.05 4.48
N ALA A 250 7.33 10.34 4.36
CA ALA A 250 6.63 11.27 5.24
C ALA A 250 6.63 10.82 6.71
N SER A 251 6.56 9.51 6.97
CA SER A 251 6.50 8.95 8.33
C SER A 251 7.84 8.94 9.05
N LEU A 252 8.93 8.76 8.30
CA LEU A 252 10.30 8.67 8.85
C LEU A 252 11.10 9.97 8.69
N GLY A 253 10.48 11.03 8.16
CA GLY A 253 11.13 12.32 7.92
C GLY A 253 12.20 12.28 6.82
N LEU A 254 12.08 11.36 5.85
CA LEU A 254 12.98 11.30 4.71
C LEU A 254 12.55 12.32 3.63
N PRO A 255 13.48 12.84 2.81
CA PRO A 255 13.14 13.76 1.73
C PRO A 255 12.11 13.14 0.77
N ILE A 256 11.07 13.89 0.43
CA ILE A 256 10.13 13.52 -0.64
C ILE A 256 10.75 13.97 -1.96
N GLU A 257 11.11 13.03 -2.83
CA GLU A 257 11.50 13.37 -4.20
C GLU A 257 10.27 13.93 -4.94
N VAL A 258 10.35 15.20 -5.33
CA VAL A 258 9.35 15.86 -6.17
C VAL A 258 9.74 15.58 -7.63
N PRO A 259 8.95 14.82 -8.41
CA PRO A 259 9.24 14.61 -9.81
C PRO A 259 9.09 15.95 -10.56
N GLY A 260 10.13 16.42 -11.25
CA GLY A 260 10.04 17.54 -12.18
C GLY A 260 10.66 18.88 -11.77
N GLY A 261 11.48 18.93 -10.72
CA GLY A 261 12.33 20.10 -10.48
C GLY A 261 13.55 20.08 -11.40
N SER A 262 13.47 20.73 -12.56
CA SER A 262 14.67 21.07 -13.33
C SER A 262 15.64 21.81 -12.40
N GLN A 263 16.84 21.26 -12.21
CA GLN A 263 17.95 22.03 -11.64
C GLN A 263 18.26 23.15 -12.62
N GLY A 264 17.63 24.30 -12.42
CA GLY A 264 18.00 25.55 -13.04
C GLY A 264 19.41 25.90 -12.57
N GLY A 265 20.38 25.71 -13.46
CA GLY A 265 21.76 26.11 -13.24
C GLY A 265 21.82 27.57 -12.79
N GLN A 266 22.69 27.82 -11.81
CA GLN A 266 23.08 29.15 -11.39
C GLN A 266 23.73 29.88 -12.59
N GLY A 267 22.92 30.61 -13.35
CA GLY A 267 23.35 31.63 -14.29
C GLY A 267 23.47 32.95 -13.55
N SER A 268 24.71 33.37 -13.31
CA SER A 268 25.09 34.68 -12.76
C SER A 268 24.37 35.83 -13.48
N SER A 269 23.55 36.57 -12.75
CA SER A 269 22.98 37.84 -13.20
C SER A 269 24.01 38.96 -13.06
N SER A 270 24.78 39.21 -14.12
CA SER A 270 25.50 40.48 -14.26
C SER A 270 24.51 41.56 -14.68
N GLY A 271 24.28 42.52 -13.77
CA GLY A 271 23.35 43.63 -13.95
C GLY A 271 23.72 44.54 -15.13
N ILE A 272 22.69 44.95 -15.88
CA ILE A 272 22.77 46.10 -16.77
C ILE A 272 21.89 47.21 -16.18
N ASN A 273 22.57 48.27 -15.78
CA ASN A 273 22.04 49.48 -15.18
C ASN A 273 21.69 50.45 -16.33
N ILE A 274 20.41 50.66 -16.63
CA ILE A 274 20.00 51.68 -17.61
C ILE A 274 19.60 52.94 -16.85
N SER A 275 20.55 53.86 -16.78
CA SER A 275 20.34 55.22 -16.28
C SER A 275 19.46 56.03 -17.24
N LYS A 276 18.45 56.68 -16.66
CA LYS A 276 17.70 57.80 -17.25
C LYS A 276 18.68 58.87 -17.76
N ARG A 277 18.48 59.34 -18.99
CA ARG A 277 18.87 60.69 -19.42
C ARG A 277 17.75 61.32 -20.22
N SER A 278 17.27 62.43 -19.68
CA SER A 278 16.39 63.41 -20.31
C SER A 278 17.19 64.44 -21.11
N ARG A 279 16.50 65.06 -22.09
CA ARG A 279 16.81 66.32 -22.82
C ARG A 279 17.80 66.14 -24.00
N ASN A 280 17.58 66.70 -25.19
CA ASN A 280 16.75 67.84 -25.63
C ASN A 280 15.83 67.46 -26.78
#